data_AF-A0A8B2NUF7-F1
#
_entry.id   AF-A0A8B2NUF7-F1
#
_cell.length_a   1.000
_cell.length_b   1.000
_cell.length_c   1.000
_cell.angle_alpha   90.00
_cell.angle_beta   90.00
_cell.angle_gamma   90.00
#
_symmetry.space_group_name_H-M   'P 1'
#
loop_
_entity.id
_entity.type
_entity.pdbx_description
1 polymer ?
#
loop_
_entity_poly.entity_id
_entity_poly.type
_entity_poly.pdbx_seq_one_letter_code
_entity_poly.pdbx_strand_id
1 'polypeptide(L)'
;MSLVRAAIRIAAMEAIYNRTSARENVSDSDMGVIDQIEAGTQDKAPFIVVYTDDSTEDEVSLVFETAVLASVSGFDDDGNPVTENINPITDGQMERLIDTIEWQIRMALRDPGNPWANILESLSTKLDDDYRSLRASEAKTTRFAARQLTMKLRPLIEPTPSGEPTGAWANLIEALEASDSQLLNEHGAFFRRLLDPSAPVIGWQEIAMRYGLSAGAARTLGVAPEADGADTIDTVIGAEAGQSGEL
;
A
#
# COMPACT_ATOMS: atom_id res chain seq x y z
N MET A 1 0.38 -3.96 -11.07
CA MET A 1 -0.25 -3.41 -9.86
C MET A 1 -1.67 -3.92 -9.79
N SER A 2 -2.12 -4.35 -8.61
CA SER A 2 -3.43 -4.95 -8.38
C SER A 2 -4.32 -3.97 -7.63
N LEU A 3 -5.53 -3.70 -8.12
CA LEU A 3 -6.47 -2.80 -7.44
C LEU A 3 -7.02 -3.46 -6.19
N VAL A 4 -7.31 -4.76 -6.27
CA VAL A 4 -7.79 -5.54 -5.13
C VAL A 4 -6.78 -5.49 -3.98
N ARG A 5 -5.46 -5.58 -4.26
CA ARG A 5 -4.44 -5.50 -3.21
C ARG A 5 -4.38 -4.12 -2.55
N ALA A 6 -4.49 -3.04 -3.32
CA ALA A 6 -4.57 -1.70 -2.75
C ALA A 6 -5.81 -1.53 -1.87
N ALA A 7 -6.97 -2.01 -2.34
CA ALA A 7 -8.21 -1.99 -1.57
C ALA A 7 -8.11 -2.79 -0.26
N ILE A 8 -7.50 -3.99 -0.30
CA ILE A 8 -7.24 -4.82 0.88
C ILE A 8 -6.37 -4.09 1.90
N ARG A 9 -5.26 -3.46 1.48
CA ARG A 9 -4.39 -2.71 2.41
C ARG A 9 -5.10 -1.54 3.06
N ILE A 10 -5.81 -0.74 2.26
CA ILE A 10 -6.55 0.42 2.76
C ILE A 10 -7.61 -0.04 3.77
N ALA A 11 -8.41 -1.05 3.41
CA ALA A 11 -9.44 -1.58 4.32
C ALA A 11 -8.83 -2.16 5.62
N ALA A 12 -7.71 -2.87 5.53
CA ALA A 12 -7.00 -3.40 6.69
C ALA A 12 -6.41 -2.30 7.58
N MET A 13 -5.79 -1.27 6.99
CA MET A 13 -5.24 -0.11 7.68
C MET A 13 -6.34 0.64 8.44
N GLU A 14 -7.43 1.00 7.74
CA GLU A 14 -8.55 1.72 8.33
C GLU A 14 -9.32 0.89 9.38
N ALA A 15 -9.31 -0.43 9.23
CA ALA A 15 -9.87 -1.33 10.22
C ALA A 15 -9.09 -1.30 11.53
N ILE A 16 -7.78 -1.05 11.53
CA ILE A 16 -6.95 -1.00 12.75
C ILE A 16 -6.63 0.42 13.22
N TYR A 17 -6.86 1.42 12.38
CA TYR A 17 -6.59 2.82 12.67
C TYR A 17 -7.32 3.26 13.95
N ASN A 18 -6.56 3.83 14.89
CA ASN A 18 -7.04 4.25 16.22
C ASN A 18 -7.76 3.16 17.05
N ARG A 19 -7.51 1.88 16.75
CA ARG A 19 -8.07 0.72 17.48
C ARG A 19 -7.02 -0.18 18.13
N THR A 20 -5.75 0.21 18.04
CA THR A 20 -4.63 -0.46 18.67
C THR A 20 -3.87 0.49 19.59
N SER A 21 -2.93 -0.03 20.37
CA SER A 21 -2.03 0.79 21.19
C SER A 21 -1.09 1.67 20.35
N ALA A 22 -0.98 1.44 19.03
CA ALA A 22 -0.30 2.33 18.08
C ALA A 22 -1.15 3.53 17.64
N ARG A 23 -2.44 3.57 17.99
CA ARG A 23 -3.37 4.67 17.69
C ARG A 23 -3.35 5.06 16.19
N GLU A 24 -3.02 6.31 15.88
CA GLU A 24 -2.89 6.86 14.53
C GLU A 24 -1.56 6.52 13.83
N ASN A 25 -0.58 5.91 14.51
CA ASN A 25 0.72 5.55 13.94
C ASN A 25 0.64 4.27 13.10
N VAL A 26 -0.24 4.29 12.10
CA VAL A 26 -0.43 3.23 11.13
C VAL A 26 -0.13 3.79 9.73
N SER A 27 0.73 3.13 8.96
CA SER A 27 1.11 3.56 7.63
C SER A 27 0.86 2.48 6.56
N ASP A 28 0.47 2.90 5.36
CA ASP A 28 0.38 2.02 4.18
C ASP A 28 1.72 1.98 3.46
N SER A 29 2.36 0.81 3.47
CA SER A 29 3.54 0.50 2.66
C SER A 29 4.73 1.45 2.85
N ASP A 30 4.92 1.96 4.07
CA ASP A 30 6.08 2.80 4.39
C ASP A 30 7.38 1.97 4.32
N MET A 31 8.22 2.30 3.36
CA MET A 31 9.50 1.65 3.13
C MET A 31 10.61 2.44 3.82
N GLY A 32 11.57 1.73 4.40
CA GLY A 32 12.73 2.36 5.06
C GLY A 32 12.52 2.69 6.53
N VAL A 33 11.49 2.11 7.16
CA VAL A 33 11.27 2.24 8.61
C VAL A 33 12.47 1.74 9.43
N ILE A 34 13.13 0.66 9.00
CA ILE A 34 14.37 0.19 9.63
C ILE A 34 15.47 1.25 9.47
N ASP A 35 15.62 1.84 8.29
CA ASP A 35 16.61 2.90 8.04
C ASP A 35 16.32 4.14 8.89
N GLN A 36 15.05 4.50 9.10
CA GLN A 36 14.63 5.61 9.98
C GLN A 36 14.92 5.30 11.45
N ILE A 37 14.71 4.06 11.90
CA ILE A 37 15.09 3.61 13.25
C ILE A 37 16.61 3.67 13.42
N GLU A 38 17.37 3.22 12.41
CA GLU A 38 18.84 3.22 12.43
C GLU A 38 19.42 4.64 12.41
N ALA A 39 18.84 5.51 11.58
CA ALA A 39 19.22 6.91 11.44
C ALA A 39 18.76 7.77 12.63
N GLY A 40 17.92 7.23 13.53
CA GLY A 40 17.34 8.01 14.63
C GLY A 40 16.46 9.15 14.12
N THR A 41 15.64 8.88 13.11
CA THR A 41 14.65 9.82 12.57
C THR A 41 13.21 9.34 12.78
N GLN A 42 13.03 8.18 13.44
CA GLN A 42 11.73 7.67 13.79
C GLN A 42 11.21 8.37 15.05
N ASP A 43 10.20 9.22 14.87
CA ASP A 43 9.60 10.06 15.90
C ASP A 43 8.36 9.40 16.55
N LYS A 44 7.87 8.29 16.00
CA LYS A 44 6.67 7.59 16.45
C LYS A 44 6.99 6.21 17.01
N ALA A 45 6.41 5.90 18.17
CA ALA A 45 6.38 4.55 18.72
C ALA A 45 5.23 4.39 19.73
N PRO A 46 4.53 3.24 19.78
CA PRO A 46 4.60 2.16 18.81
C PRO A 46 3.96 2.55 17.47
N PHE A 47 4.34 1.85 16.39
CA PHE A 47 3.76 2.04 15.06
C PHE A 47 3.48 0.69 14.38
N ILE A 48 2.64 0.72 13.35
CA ILE A 48 2.28 -0.43 12.51
C ILE A 48 2.42 -0.04 11.04
N VAL A 49 3.17 -0.81 10.26
CA VAL A 49 3.21 -0.71 8.81
C VAL A 49 2.35 -1.82 8.22
N VAL A 50 1.44 -1.48 7.31
CA VAL A 50 0.57 -2.42 6.61
C VAL A 50 1.03 -2.52 5.17
N TYR A 51 1.35 -3.72 4.70
CA TYR A 51 1.68 -3.96 3.29
C TYR A 51 1.17 -5.31 2.80
N THR A 52 1.24 -5.53 1.49
CA THR A 52 0.96 -6.82 0.87
C THR A 52 2.23 -7.38 0.27
N ASP A 53 2.50 -8.66 0.50
CA ASP A 53 3.66 -9.38 0.01
C ASP A 53 3.25 -10.75 -0.56
N ASP A 54 4.23 -11.50 -1.09
CA ASP A 54 4.15 -12.87 -1.59
C ASP A 54 2.80 -13.22 -2.21
N SER A 55 2.68 -12.85 -3.48
CA SER A 55 1.40 -12.76 -4.15
C SER A 55 1.36 -13.62 -5.39
N THR A 56 0.38 -14.52 -5.45
CA THR A 56 -0.02 -15.24 -6.66
C THR A 56 -1.31 -14.63 -7.21
N GLU A 57 -1.92 -15.25 -8.22
CA GLU A 57 -3.25 -14.85 -8.68
C GLU A 57 -4.34 -15.15 -7.63
N ASP A 58 -4.18 -16.23 -6.87
CA ASP A 58 -5.21 -16.74 -5.95
C ASP A 58 -4.95 -16.40 -4.47
N GLU A 59 -3.74 -15.96 -4.12
CA GLU A 59 -3.33 -15.71 -2.74
C GLU A 59 -2.51 -14.42 -2.63
N VAL A 60 -2.77 -13.65 -1.58
CA VAL A 60 -1.96 -12.50 -1.16
C VAL A 60 -1.66 -12.59 0.32
N SER A 61 -0.43 -12.28 0.70
CA SER A 61 -0.06 -12.11 2.11
C SER A 61 -0.33 -10.67 2.52
N LEU A 62 -1.26 -10.45 3.44
CA LEU A 62 -1.43 -9.18 4.16
C LEU A 62 -0.51 -9.19 5.38
N VAL A 63 0.35 -8.18 5.48
CA VAL A 63 1.40 -8.12 6.49
C VAL A 63 1.23 -6.88 7.35
N PHE A 64 1.34 -7.08 8.67
CA PHE A 64 1.42 -6.03 9.67
C PHE A 64 2.79 -6.12 10.34
N GLU A 65 3.64 -5.13 10.13
CA GLU A 65 4.88 -4.98 10.86
C GLU A 65 4.70 -3.99 11.99
N THR A 66 4.77 -4.49 13.21
CA THR A 66 4.68 -3.67 14.43
C THR A 66 6.07 -3.48 15.01
N ALA A 67 6.41 -2.27 15.43
CA ALA A 67 7.58 -2.05 16.25
C ALA A 67 7.28 -1.21 17.49
N VAL A 68 7.98 -1.54 18.57
CA VAL A 68 8.04 -0.79 19.82
C VAL A 68 9.49 -0.39 20.04
N LEU A 69 9.73 0.91 20.20
CA LEU A 69 11.07 1.46 20.37
C LEU A 69 11.30 1.80 21.85
N ALA A 70 12.54 1.67 22.29
CA ALA A 70 12.97 2.16 23.61
C ALA A 70 13.17 3.68 23.65
N SER A 71 13.33 4.31 22.49
CA SER A 71 13.47 5.75 22.33
C SER A 71 12.94 6.19 20.97
N VAL A 72 12.39 7.40 20.90
CA VAL A 72 12.04 8.07 19.64
C VAL A 72 12.96 9.26 19.44
N SER A 73 13.24 9.58 18.19
CA SER A 73 14.11 10.69 17.82
C SER A 73 13.37 11.61 16.86
N GLY A 74 13.41 12.90 17.12
CA GLY A 74 12.71 13.93 16.37
C GLY A 74 13.37 15.29 16.54
N PHE A 75 12.60 16.37 16.33
CA PHE A 75 13.05 17.74 16.51
C PHE A 75 12.20 18.43 17.58
N ASP A 76 12.80 19.28 18.40
CA ASP A 76 12.06 20.16 19.32
C ASP A 76 11.42 21.35 18.58
N ASP A 77 10.67 22.17 19.33
CA ASP A 77 10.01 23.39 18.80
C ASP A 77 11.00 24.38 18.17
N ASP A 78 12.28 24.32 18.54
CA ASP A 78 13.37 25.15 18.03
C ASP A 78 14.11 24.51 16.83
N GLY A 79 13.69 23.31 16.40
CA GLY A 79 14.27 22.58 15.28
C GLY A 79 15.59 21.86 15.60
N ASN A 80 15.92 21.66 16.88
CA ASN A 80 17.09 20.89 17.30
C ASN A 80 16.75 19.40 17.41
N PRO A 81 17.65 18.48 17.03
CA PRO A 81 17.41 17.06 17.18
C PRO A 81 17.35 16.65 18.66
N VAL A 82 16.26 15.99 19.06
CA VAL A 82 16.05 15.46 20.41
C VAL A 82 15.78 13.96 20.33
N THR A 83 16.33 13.22 21.28
CA THR A 83 16.01 11.80 21.48
C THR A 83 15.36 11.63 22.84
N GLU A 84 14.11 11.16 22.83
CA GLU A 84 13.34 10.89 24.03
C GLU A 84 13.35 9.39 24.33
N ASN A 85 13.87 9.02 25.49
CA ASN A 85 13.80 7.64 25.95
C ASN A 85 12.40 7.37 26.51
N ILE A 86 11.75 6.30 26.04
CA ILE A 86 10.44 5.82 26.53
C ILE A 86 10.61 5.04 27.86
N ASN A 87 11.64 5.41 28.64
CA ASN A 87 12.06 4.69 29.83
C ASN A 87 11.02 4.73 30.97
N PRO A 88 10.94 3.66 31.79
CA PRO A 88 11.66 2.39 31.65
C PRO A 88 10.81 1.35 30.89
N ILE A 89 11.18 1.06 29.64
CA ILE A 89 10.63 -0.08 28.90
C ILE A 89 11.68 -1.19 28.86
N THR A 90 11.42 -2.27 29.60
CA THR A 90 12.21 -3.51 29.56
C THR A 90 11.81 -4.35 28.34
N ASP A 91 12.63 -5.32 27.94
CA ASP A 91 12.26 -6.26 26.86
C ASP A 91 10.92 -6.94 27.12
N GLY A 92 10.67 -7.37 28.36
CA GLY A 92 9.40 -8.00 28.72
C GLY A 92 8.19 -7.05 28.61
N GLN A 93 8.40 -5.74 28.78
CA GLN A 93 7.34 -4.76 28.53
C GLN A 93 7.13 -4.51 27.04
N MET A 94 8.21 -4.44 26.25
CA MET A 94 8.10 -4.29 24.79
C MET A 94 7.40 -5.50 24.16
N GLU A 95 7.80 -6.72 24.51
CA GLU A 95 7.17 -7.94 24.02
C GLU A 95 5.68 -8.01 24.42
N ARG A 96 5.35 -7.67 25.66
CA ARG A 96 3.95 -7.63 26.10
C ARG A 96 3.12 -6.61 25.32
N LEU A 97 3.68 -5.45 25.02
CA LEU A 97 3.01 -4.43 24.23
C LEU A 97 2.78 -4.91 22.80
N ILE A 98 3.78 -5.55 22.19
CA ILE A 98 3.65 -6.17 20.86
C ILE A 98 2.58 -7.25 20.85
N ASP A 99 2.60 -8.19 21.81
CA ASP A 99 1.58 -9.24 21.92
C ASP A 99 0.17 -8.64 22.06
N THR A 100 0.07 -7.52 22.80
CA THR A 100 -1.19 -6.77 22.95
C THR A 100 -1.63 -6.15 21.63
N ILE A 101 -0.72 -5.52 20.88
CA ILE A 101 -1.02 -4.94 19.57
C ILE A 101 -1.42 -6.03 18.58
N GLU A 102 -0.71 -7.16 18.54
CA GLU A 102 -1.05 -8.31 17.68
C GLU A 102 -2.48 -8.81 17.97
N TRP A 103 -2.84 -8.93 19.26
CA TRP A 103 -4.19 -9.28 19.66
C TRP A 103 -5.23 -8.21 19.23
N GLN A 104 -4.93 -6.92 19.43
CA GLN A 104 -5.80 -5.81 19.03
C GLN A 104 -6.04 -5.77 17.51
N ILE A 105 -5.00 -6.02 16.70
CA ILE A 105 -5.12 -6.15 15.24
C ILE A 105 -6.14 -7.24 14.92
N ARG A 106 -5.98 -8.44 15.49
CA ARG A 106 -6.92 -9.55 15.24
C ARG A 106 -8.34 -9.25 15.66
N MET A 107 -8.55 -8.56 16.77
CA MET A 107 -9.89 -8.17 17.22
C MET A 107 -10.50 -7.12 16.29
N ALA A 108 -9.74 -6.11 15.90
CA ALA A 108 -10.21 -5.04 15.03
C ALA A 108 -10.58 -5.55 13.62
N LEU A 109 -9.83 -6.51 13.07
CA LEU A 109 -10.10 -7.14 11.78
C LEU A 109 -11.29 -8.13 11.80
N ARG A 110 -11.77 -8.54 12.98
CA ARG A 110 -12.88 -9.48 13.16
C ARG A 110 -14.11 -8.85 13.81
N ASP A 111 -14.07 -7.55 14.07
CA ASP A 111 -15.17 -6.83 14.70
C ASP A 111 -16.30 -6.60 13.69
N PRO A 112 -17.48 -7.24 13.84
CA PRO A 112 -18.61 -7.03 12.93
C PRO A 112 -19.17 -5.61 13.01
N GLY A 113 -18.88 -4.88 14.10
CA GLY A 113 -19.22 -3.46 14.24
C GLY A 113 -18.25 -2.52 13.51
N ASN A 114 -17.15 -3.04 12.97
CA ASN A 114 -16.17 -2.26 12.24
C ASN A 114 -16.46 -2.27 10.72
N PRO A 115 -16.89 -1.15 10.12
CA PRO A 115 -17.26 -1.13 8.70
C PRO A 115 -16.08 -1.50 7.79
N TRP A 116 -14.85 -1.12 8.15
CA TRP A 116 -13.66 -1.44 7.38
C TRP A 116 -13.27 -2.93 7.45
N ALA A 117 -13.53 -3.59 8.59
CA ALA A 117 -13.36 -5.04 8.69
C ALA A 117 -14.35 -5.79 7.78
N ASN A 118 -15.61 -5.33 7.75
CA ASN A 118 -16.63 -5.89 6.86
C ASN A 118 -16.28 -5.67 5.37
N ILE A 119 -15.71 -4.50 5.02
CA ILE A 119 -15.21 -4.22 3.67
C ILE A 119 -14.05 -5.16 3.32
N LEU A 120 -13.07 -5.32 4.22
CA LEU A 120 -11.95 -6.25 4.03
C LEU A 120 -12.42 -7.68 3.80
N GLU A 121 -13.38 -8.15 4.59
CA GLU A 121 -14.00 -9.47 4.42
C GLU A 121 -14.73 -9.59 3.07
N SER A 122 -15.37 -8.52 2.59
CA SER A 122 -16.01 -8.54 1.28
C SER A 122 -15.02 -8.55 0.10
N LEU A 123 -13.79 -8.05 0.30
CA LEU A 123 -12.73 -7.97 -0.70
C LEU A 123 -11.87 -9.24 -0.78
N SER A 124 -12.00 -10.16 0.17
CA SER A 124 -11.23 -11.40 0.21
C SER A 124 -12.01 -12.56 0.81
N THR A 125 -11.96 -13.72 0.17
CA THR A 125 -12.60 -14.93 0.71
C THR A 125 -11.70 -15.55 1.78
N LYS A 126 -12.13 -15.39 3.04
CA LYS A 126 -11.64 -16.04 4.26
C LYS A 126 -10.16 -15.80 4.59
N LEU A 127 -9.93 -15.13 5.72
CA LEU A 127 -8.68 -15.25 6.48
C LEU A 127 -8.55 -16.71 6.91
N ASP A 128 -7.62 -17.48 6.36
CA ASP A 128 -7.24 -18.71 7.03
C ASP A 128 -6.71 -18.32 8.43
N ASP A 129 -7.08 -19.08 9.46
CA ASP A 129 -6.54 -18.89 10.83
C ASP A 129 -5.03 -19.17 10.90
N ASP A 130 -4.40 -19.49 9.76
CA ASP A 130 -2.96 -19.63 9.61
C ASP A 130 -2.29 -18.25 9.52
N TYR A 131 -1.93 -17.73 10.68
CA TYR A 131 -1.09 -16.55 10.79
C TYR A 131 0.35 -16.95 11.08
N ARG A 132 1.28 -16.26 10.43
CA ARG A 132 2.71 -16.36 10.77
C ARG A 132 3.12 -15.13 11.56
N SER A 133 3.76 -15.35 12.71
CA SER A 133 4.30 -14.27 13.54
C SER A 133 5.82 -14.43 13.65
N LEU A 134 6.57 -13.51 13.05
CA LEU A 134 8.04 -13.51 13.05
C LEU A 134 8.56 -12.37 13.92
N ARG A 135 9.56 -12.66 14.75
CA ARG A 135 10.21 -11.68 15.62
C ARG A 135 11.44 -11.11 14.93
N ALA A 136 11.61 -9.79 15.02
CA ALA A 136 12.85 -9.09 14.72
C ALA A 136 13.23 -8.24 15.95
N SER A 137 14.51 -8.22 16.31
CA SER A 137 14.92 -7.67 17.61
C SER A 137 16.26 -6.92 17.62
N GLU A 138 16.81 -6.54 16.47
CA GLU A 138 18.09 -5.84 16.45
C GLU A 138 18.28 -4.90 15.25
N ALA A 139 18.53 -3.62 15.54
CA ALA A 139 19.17 -2.63 14.67
C ALA A 139 20.42 -2.14 15.38
N LYS A 140 21.41 -1.67 14.63
CA LYS A 140 22.74 -1.36 15.17
C LYS A 140 22.77 -0.28 16.26
N THR A 141 21.78 0.62 16.28
CA THR A 141 21.82 1.86 17.08
C THR A 141 20.67 1.99 18.08
N THR A 142 19.49 1.47 17.75
CA THR A 142 18.27 1.62 18.56
C THR A 142 17.74 0.25 18.98
N ARG A 143 17.50 0.08 20.28
CA ARG A 143 16.82 -1.10 20.81
C ARG A 143 15.33 -1.01 20.46
N PHE A 144 14.84 -1.99 19.73
CA PHE A 144 13.43 -2.16 19.43
C PHE A 144 13.03 -3.63 19.56
N ALA A 145 11.75 -3.86 19.78
CA ALA A 145 11.14 -5.15 19.49
C ALA A 145 10.22 -4.95 18.30
N ALA A 146 10.28 -5.84 17.32
CA ALA A 146 9.37 -5.82 16.19
C ALA A 146 8.80 -7.20 15.91
N ARG A 147 7.61 -7.18 15.30
CA ARG A 147 6.87 -8.38 14.96
C ARG A 147 6.16 -8.21 13.65
N GLN A 148 6.35 -9.19 12.79
CA GLN A 148 5.65 -9.31 11.52
C GLN A 148 4.53 -10.33 11.68
N LEU A 149 3.28 -9.85 11.64
CA LEU A 149 2.09 -10.68 11.55
C LEU A 149 1.68 -10.79 10.07
N THR A 150 1.75 -12.00 9.52
CA THR A 150 1.34 -12.29 8.15
C THR A 150 0.04 -13.08 8.15
N MET A 151 -0.93 -12.63 7.37
CA MET A 151 -2.22 -13.27 7.14
C MET A 151 -2.37 -13.58 5.65
N LYS A 152 -2.70 -14.83 5.32
CA LYS A 152 -2.99 -15.23 3.95
C LYS A 152 -4.44 -14.96 3.61
N LEU A 153 -4.66 -14.28 2.49
CA LEU A 153 -5.98 -13.93 1.98
C LEU A 153 -6.14 -14.45 0.55
N ARG A 154 -7.36 -14.84 0.19
CA ARG A 154 -7.73 -15.07 -1.20
C ARG A 154 -8.47 -13.85 -1.74
N PRO A 155 -7.82 -12.96 -2.49
CA PRO A 155 -8.44 -11.73 -2.97
C PRO A 155 -9.60 -12.03 -3.93
N LEU A 156 -10.55 -11.10 -4.04
CA LEU A 156 -11.45 -11.10 -5.20
C LEU A 156 -10.65 -10.97 -6.50
N ILE A 157 -11.26 -11.42 -7.60
CA ILE A 157 -10.73 -11.18 -8.95
C ILE A 157 -10.69 -9.67 -9.19
N GLU A 158 -9.69 -9.22 -9.96
CA GLU A 158 -9.59 -7.83 -10.37
C GLU A 158 -10.90 -7.34 -11.01
N PRO A 159 -11.36 -6.14 -10.63
CA PRO A 159 -12.60 -5.62 -11.18
C PRO A 159 -12.39 -5.29 -12.66
N THR A 160 -13.38 -5.65 -13.47
CA THR A 160 -13.45 -5.17 -14.85
C THR A 160 -14.19 -3.84 -14.86
N PRO A 161 -13.68 -2.80 -15.55
CA PRO A 161 -14.42 -1.56 -15.76
C PRO A 161 -15.77 -1.87 -16.41
N SER A 162 -16.86 -1.66 -15.68
CA SER A 162 -18.20 -2.15 -16.05
C SER A 162 -19.32 -1.14 -15.80
N GLY A 163 -18.99 0.07 -15.36
CA GLY A 163 -19.93 1.14 -15.09
C GLY A 163 -19.97 1.47 -13.61
N GLU A 164 -21.17 1.56 -13.06
CA GLU A 164 -21.38 1.83 -11.64
C GLU A 164 -20.77 0.70 -10.79
N PRO A 165 -19.91 1.03 -9.80
CA PRO A 165 -19.39 0.03 -8.87
C PRO A 165 -20.51 -0.71 -8.14
N THR A 166 -20.31 -2.01 -7.87
CA THR A 166 -21.28 -2.83 -7.12
C THR A 166 -20.58 -3.69 -6.07
N GLY A 167 -21.35 -4.21 -5.12
CA GLY A 167 -20.85 -5.14 -4.09
C GLY A 167 -19.72 -4.55 -3.25
N ALA A 168 -18.63 -5.31 -3.07
CA ALA A 168 -17.47 -4.90 -2.28
C ALA A 168 -16.86 -3.56 -2.74
N TRP A 169 -16.85 -3.30 -4.05
CA TRP A 169 -16.29 -2.08 -4.63
C TRP A 169 -17.15 -0.84 -4.35
N ALA A 170 -18.47 -0.98 -4.40
CA ALA A 170 -19.38 0.10 -4.01
C ALA A 170 -19.18 0.46 -2.54
N ASN A 171 -19.20 -0.54 -1.66
CA ASN A 171 -19.01 -0.33 -0.21
C ASN A 171 -17.68 0.34 0.11
N LEU A 172 -16.60 -0.07 -0.56
CA LEU A 172 -15.28 0.54 -0.40
C LEU A 172 -15.28 2.01 -0.84
N ILE A 173 -15.77 2.30 -2.04
CA ILE A 173 -15.78 3.66 -2.60
C ILE A 173 -16.64 4.59 -1.74
N GLU A 174 -17.83 4.13 -1.33
CA GLU A 174 -18.71 4.89 -0.44
C GLU A 174 -18.03 5.20 0.90
N ALA A 175 -17.36 4.21 1.52
CA ALA A 175 -16.65 4.42 2.78
C ALA A 175 -15.47 5.39 2.64
N LEU A 176 -14.74 5.33 1.52
CA LEU A 176 -13.64 6.25 1.21
C LEU A 176 -14.14 7.68 1.01
N GLU A 177 -15.19 7.86 0.21
CA GLU A 177 -15.75 9.18 -0.10
C GLU A 177 -16.48 9.81 1.09
N ALA A 178 -17.05 9.00 1.98
CA ALA A 178 -17.67 9.48 3.22
C ALA A 178 -16.65 9.80 4.33
N SER A 179 -15.36 9.54 4.12
CA SER A 179 -14.32 9.82 5.12
C SER A 179 -14.03 11.31 5.24
N ASP A 180 -13.79 11.78 6.46
CA ASP A 180 -13.32 13.14 6.74
C ASP A 180 -11.86 13.38 6.29
N SER A 181 -11.12 12.30 5.99
CA SER A 181 -9.75 12.40 5.46
C SER A 181 -9.78 12.72 3.97
N GLN A 182 -9.21 13.88 3.60
CA GLN A 182 -9.06 14.28 2.20
C GLN A 182 -8.34 13.19 1.37
N LEU A 183 -7.29 12.57 1.93
CA LEU A 183 -6.55 11.52 1.25
C LEU A 183 -7.44 10.30 0.94
N LEU A 184 -8.27 9.87 1.90
CA LEU A 184 -9.20 8.75 1.69
C LEU A 184 -10.29 9.11 0.68
N ASN A 185 -10.79 10.34 0.72
CA ASN A 185 -11.76 10.83 -0.26
C ASN A 185 -11.18 10.81 -1.69
N GLU A 186 -9.93 11.27 -1.86
CA GLU A 186 -9.20 11.22 -3.13
C GLU A 186 -8.98 9.79 -3.62
N HIS A 187 -8.70 8.84 -2.71
CA HIS A 187 -8.64 7.42 -3.06
C HIS A 187 -9.99 6.89 -3.56
N GLY A 188 -11.11 7.28 -2.94
CA GLY A 188 -12.46 6.89 -3.38
C GLY A 188 -12.75 7.38 -4.80
N ALA A 189 -12.48 8.65 -5.07
CA ALA A 189 -12.60 9.24 -6.41
C ALA A 189 -11.70 8.53 -7.43
N PHE A 190 -10.48 8.17 -7.04
CA PHE A 190 -9.54 7.43 -7.89
C PHE A 190 -10.06 6.02 -8.22
N PHE A 191 -10.58 5.27 -7.25
CA PHE A 191 -11.17 3.95 -7.51
C PHE A 191 -12.39 4.04 -8.43
N ARG A 192 -13.32 4.97 -8.17
CA ARG A 192 -14.48 5.19 -9.05
C ARG A 192 -14.05 5.49 -10.48
N ARG A 193 -13.04 6.35 -10.63
CA ARG A 193 -12.48 6.73 -11.93
C ARG A 193 -11.93 5.54 -12.72
N LEU A 194 -11.30 4.58 -12.04
CA LEU A 194 -10.73 3.40 -12.69
C LEU A 194 -11.79 2.36 -13.12
N LEU A 195 -12.94 2.35 -12.44
CA LEU A 195 -14.01 1.39 -12.73
C LEU A 195 -15.03 1.90 -13.76
N ASP A 196 -15.02 3.20 -14.04
CA ASP A 196 -15.85 3.84 -15.05
C ASP A 196 -15.31 3.52 -16.48
N PRO A 197 -16.06 2.78 -17.32
CA PRO A 197 -15.64 2.45 -18.68
C PRO A 197 -15.74 3.64 -19.64
N SER A 198 -16.48 4.69 -19.26
CA SER A 198 -16.57 5.94 -20.01
C SER A 198 -15.48 6.93 -19.62
N ALA A 199 -14.70 6.59 -18.60
CA ALA A 199 -13.57 7.39 -18.19
C ALA A 199 -12.61 7.59 -19.37
N PRO A 200 -12.27 8.85 -19.76
CA PRO A 200 -11.17 9.06 -20.68
C PRO A 200 -9.96 8.22 -20.26
N VAL A 201 -9.50 7.34 -21.15
CA VAL A 201 -8.24 6.62 -20.97
C VAL A 201 -7.21 7.67 -20.58
N ILE A 202 -6.56 7.48 -19.42
CA ILE A 202 -5.55 8.41 -18.92
C ILE A 202 -4.59 8.66 -20.07
N GLY A 203 -4.55 9.91 -20.54
CA GLY A 203 -3.65 10.27 -21.63
C GLY A 203 -2.23 9.95 -21.19
N TRP A 204 -1.38 9.50 -22.11
CA TRP A 204 0.01 9.16 -21.80
C TRP A 204 0.74 10.30 -21.07
N GLN A 205 0.30 11.54 -21.28
CA GLN A 205 0.82 12.74 -20.60
C GLN A 205 0.58 12.69 -19.10
N GLU A 206 -0.57 12.22 -18.65
CA GLU A 206 -0.91 12.10 -17.23
C GLU A 206 -0.19 10.90 -16.59
N ILE A 207 0.00 9.80 -17.33
CA ILE A 207 0.90 8.70 -16.92
C ILE A 207 2.33 9.23 -16.78
N ALA A 208 2.81 10.02 -17.75
CA ALA A 208 4.14 10.59 -17.73
C ALA A 208 4.32 11.55 -16.55
N MET A 209 3.36 12.42 -16.26
CA MET A 209 3.39 13.31 -15.09
C MET A 209 3.41 12.54 -13.78
N ARG A 210 2.59 11.49 -13.66
CA ARG A 210 2.49 10.69 -12.43
C ARG A 210 3.77 9.93 -12.10
N TYR A 211 4.53 9.51 -13.11
CA TYR A 211 5.79 8.79 -12.95
C TYR A 211 7.03 9.68 -13.16
N GLY A 212 6.85 10.99 -13.27
CA GLY A 212 7.95 11.93 -13.53
C GLY A 212 8.72 11.64 -14.84
N LEU A 213 8.07 10.97 -15.80
CA LEU A 213 8.67 10.64 -17.08
C LEU A 213 8.71 11.87 -17.96
N SER A 214 9.87 12.12 -18.57
CA SER A 214 9.93 13.02 -19.72
C SER A 214 9.13 12.42 -20.89
N ALA A 215 8.67 13.26 -21.82
CA ALA A 215 7.99 12.77 -23.02
C ALA A 215 8.87 11.79 -23.83
N GLY A 216 10.20 11.94 -23.78
CA GLY A 216 11.14 10.98 -24.35
C GLY A 216 11.11 9.64 -23.63
N ALA A 217 11.20 9.64 -22.29
CA ALA A 217 11.16 8.42 -21.49
C ALA A 217 9.81 7.69 -21.62
N ALA A 218 8.70 8.43 -21.66
CA ALA A 218 7.37 7.86 -21.89
C ALA A 218 7.27 7.18 -23.26
N ARG A 219 7.89 7.73 -24.31
CA ARG A 219 7.96 7.08 -25.63
C ARG A 219 8.85 5.84 -25.64
N THR A 220 10.04 5.92 -25.05
CA THR A 220 10.96 4.78 -24.94
C THR A 220 10.33 3.59 -24.21
N LEU A 221 9.48 3.86 -23.23
CA LEU A 221 8.76 2.83 -22.47
C LEU A 221 7.44 2.39 -23.13
N GLY A 222 7.09 2.93 -24.29
CA GLY A 222 5.84 2.60 -25.00
C GLY A 222 4.57 3.13 -24.34
N VAL A 223 4.69 4.03 -23.36
CA VAL A 223 3.58 4.67 -22.67
C VAL A 223 2.98 5.80 -23.51
N ALA A 224 3.84 6.54 -24.20
CA ALA A 224 3.46 7.60 -25.13
C ALA A 224 3.48 7.11 -26.58
N PRO A 225 2.59 7.62 -27.44
CA PRO A 225 2.65 7.35 -28.87
C PRO A 225 4.00 7.81 -29.44
N GLU A 226 4.50 7.08 -30.42
CA GLU A 226 5.64 7.50 -31.22
C GLU A 226 5.35 8.88 -31.83
N ALA A 227 6.37 9.72 -31.97
CA ALA A 227 6.19 11.05 -32.53
C ALA A 227 5.62 10.95 -33.96
N ASP A 228 4.70 11.85 -34.33
CA ASP A 228 4.17 11.93 -35.70
C ASP A 228 5.32 11.93 -36.71
N GLY A 229 5.38 10.89 -37.55
CA GLY A 229 6.44 10.68 -38.54
C GLY A 229 7.46 9.57 -38.20
N ALA A 230 7.23 8.75 -37.19
CA ALA A 230 7.98 7.51 -37.02
C ALA A 230 7.54 6.48 -38.09
N ASP A 231 8.48 6.06 -38.94
CA ASP A 231 8.25 4.99 -39.91
C ASP A 231 7.81 3.72 -39.17
N THR A 232 6.62 3.23 -39.47
CA THR A 232 6.18 1.91 -38.99
C THR A 232 6.99 0.82 -39.68
N ILE A 233 7.09 -0.37 -39.07
CA ILE A 233 7.77 -1.53 -39.67
C ILE A 233 7.19 -1.88 -41.06
N ASP A 234 5.92 -1.57 -41.31
CA ASP A 234 5.28 -1.73 -42.63
C ASP A 234 5.90 -0.82 -43.72
N THR A 235 6.44 0.34 -43.33
CA THR A 235 7.08 1.30 -44.24
C THR A 235 8.45 0.81 -44.73
N VAL A 236 9.16 0.02 -43.92
CA VAL A 236 10.49 -0.53 -44.27
C VAL A 236 10.37 -1.75 -45.19
N ILE A 237 9.36 -2.60 -44.99
CA ILE A 237 9.16 -3.81 -45.81
C ILE A 237 8.66 -3.46 -47.22
N GLY A 238 7.90 -2.37 -47.38
CA GLY A 238 7.43 -1.89 -48.69
C GLY A 238 8.50 -1.25 -49.59
N ALA A 239 9.60 -0.75 -49.00
CA ALA A 239 10.65 -0.07 -49.75
C ALA A 239 11.69 -1.03 -50.38
N GLU A 240 11.92 -2.21 -49.80
CA GLU A 240 12.88 -3.19 -50.31
C GLU A 240 12.28 -4.16 -51.35
N ALA A 241 10.96 -4.26 -51.46
CA ALA A 241 10.29 -5.13 -52.45
C ALA A 241 10.18 -4.52 -53.86
N GLY A 242 10.57 -3.26 -54.05
CA GLY A 242 10.38 -2.50 -55.30
C GLY A 242 11.62 -2.30 -56.19
N GLN A 243 12.80 -2.80 -55.83
CA GLN A 243 14.07 -2.51 -56.56
C GLN A 243 14.88 -3.75 -56.97
N SER A 244 14.24 -4.86 -57.30
CA SER A 244 14.92 -5.97 -57.98
C SER A 244 14.06 -6.55 -59.09
N GLY A 245 14.18 -5.95 -60.28
CA GLY A 245 13.55 -6.46 -61.50
C GLY A 245 13.56 -5.48 -62.67
N GLU A 246 14.75 -5.08 -63.14
CA GLU A 246 15.02 -4.77 -64.55
C GLU A 246 16.51 -4.44 -64.75
N LEU A 247 17.27 -5.47 -65.19
CA LEU A 247 18.33 -5.52 -66.22
C LEU A 247 19.29 -6.69 -65.95
#